data_AF-J9EI28-F1
#
_entry.id   AF-J9EI28-F1
#
_cell.length_a   1.000
_cell.length_b   1.000
_cell.length_c   1.000
_cell.angle_alpha   90.00
_cell.angle_beta   90.00
_cell.angle_gamma   90.00
#
_symmetry.space_group_name_H-M   'P 1'
#
loop_
_entity.id
_entity.type
_entity.pdbx_description
1 polymer ?
#
loop_
_entity_poly.entity_id
_entity_poly.type
_entity_poly.pdbx_seq_one_letter_code
_entity_poly.pdbx_strand_id
1 'polypeptide(L)'
;MIEQVIPTNLNTLSQLPDVNLEQTVSSASSNIKFSTTYIHSIDEEFTVMKSLVRPKKITIVGSDGKKYPLMCKAKDELRKDARLMDFNRMVNALLHQNADARRRQLHVRTYNVIPLQDAGGLIEWIPNLQTYRSVVEQLVKEKCNSVMTDKEWFSRWIHNGTDEEKLARLRTEYYPRHPIVMPEWF
;
A
#
# COMPACT_ATOMS: atom_id res chain seq x y z
N MET A 1 -2.29 10.05 -9.01
CA MET A 1 -3.36 9.91 -8.01
C MET A 1 -2.88 8.84 -7.04
N ILE A 2 -2.55 9.23 -5.80
CA ILE A 2 -2.15 8.27 -4.76
C ILE A 2 -3.44 7.65 -4.26
N GLU A 3 -3.70 6.40 -4.60
CA GLU A 3 -4.86 5.68 -4.10
C GLU A 3 -4.51 5.12 -2.72
N GLN A 4 -5.28 5.51 -1.70
CA GLN A 4 -5.21 4.84 -0.40
C GLN A 4 -5.62 3.38 -0.58
N VAL A 5 -4.92 2.46 0.09
CA VAL A 5 -5.12 1.03 -0.10
C VAL A 5 -5.54 0.40 1.22
N ILE A 6 -6.62 -0.37 1.20
CA ILE A 6 -7.17 -1.09 2.34
C ILE A 6 -6.73 -2.57 2.24
N PRO A 7 -6.15 -3.14 3.31
CA PRO A 7 -5.83 -4.55 3.34
C PRO A 7 -7.10 -5.39 3.46
N THR A 8 -7.25 -6.39 2.60
CA THR A 8 -8.31 -7.39 2.67
C THR A 8 -7.91 -8.64 3.44
N ASN A 9 -6.60 -8.87 3.70
CA ASN A 9 -6.05 -9.88 4.61
C ASN A 9 -4.58 -9.56 5.01
N LEU A 10 -4.14 -10.05 6.19
CA LEU A 10 -2.90 -9.63 6.90
C LEU A 10 -1.58 -10.31 6.47
N ASN A 11 -1.58 -11.28 5.56
CA ASN A 11 -0.36 -12.04 5.28
C ASN A 11 0.47 -11.41 4.13
N THR A 12 1.63 -10.85 4.46
CA THR A 12 2.66 -10.37 3.49
C THR A 12 3.98 -11.09 3.59
N LEU A 13 4.62 -11.19 2.42
CA LEU A 13 5.96 -11.73 2.19
C LEU A 13 7.10 -10.89 2.79
N SER A 14 6.81 -9.68 3.31
CA SER A 14 7.78 -8.89 4.07
C SER A 14 8.03 -9.38 5.50
N GLN A 15 7.38 -10.48 5.92
CA GLN A 15 7.78 -11.26 7.11
C GLN A 15 8.98 -12.17 6.77
N LEU A 16 10.10 -11.60 6.34
CA LEU A 16 11.38 -12.23 6.66
C LEU A 16 11.55 -12.13 8.18
N PRO A 17 12.15 -13.12 8.86
CA PRO A 17 12.22 -13.11 10.31
C PRO A 17 12.84 -11.79 10.76
N ASP A 18 12.09 -11.05 11.56
CA ASP A 18 12.59 -9.90 12.30
C ASP A 18 13.94 -10.29 12.90
N VAL A 19 14.95 -9.44 12.68
CA VAL A 19 16.20 -9.54 13.42
C VAL A 19 15.82 -9.36 14.89
N ASN A 20 15.68 -10.49 15.60
CA ASN A 20 15.53 -10.53 17.05
C ASN A 20 16.72 -9.80 17.66
N LEU A 21 16.49 -8.55 18.06
CA LEU A 21 17.47 -7.64 18.64
C LEU A 21 17.40 -7.62 20.17
N GLU A 22 16.84 -8.67 20.78
CA GLU A 22 16.91 -8.89 22.22
C GLU A 22 17.61 -10.22 22.52
N GLN A 23 18.91 -10.11 22.79
CA GLN A 23 19.73 -10.91 23.71
C GLN A 23 19.34 -12.38 23.93
N THR A 24 20.10 -13.26 23.27
CA THR A 24 20.74 -14.35 24.03
C THR A 24 22.26 -14.15 23.93
N VAL A 25 22.81 -13.39 24.88
CA VAL A 25 24.25 -13.41 25.17
C VAL A 25 24.54 -14.73 25.87
N SER A 26 24.60 -15.81 25.09
CA SER A 26 25.11 -17.10 25.53
C SER A 26 25.70 -17.83 24.33
N SER A 27 27.01 -17.66 24.18
CA SER A 27 27.97 -18.62 23.61
C SER A 27 27.40 -19.84 22.87
N ALA A 28 26.90 -19.62 21.66
CA ALA A 28 26.91 -20.58 20.56
C ALA A 28 26.66 -19.77 19.28
N SER A 29 27.56 -19.86 18.31
CA SER A 29 27.44 -19.24 17.00
C SER A 29 26.24 -19.83 16.26
N SER A 30 25.04 -19.28 16.50
CA SER A 30 23.85 -19.63 15.71
C SER A 30 24.04 -19.02 14.33
N ASN A 31 24.67 -19.78 13.44
CA ASN A 31 24.67 -19.53 12.01
C ASN A 31 23.21 -19.33 11.58
N ILE A 32 22.80 -18.08 11.40
CA ILE A 32 21.57 -17.75 10.70
C ILE A 32 21.80 -18.26 9.27
N LYS A 33 21.35 -19.49 8.99
CA LYS A 33 21.31 -20.02 7.64
C LYS A 33 20.29 -19.19 6.88
N PHE A 34 20.75 -18.18 6.16
CA PHE A 34 19.96 -17.61 5.09
C PHE A 34 19.70 -18.74 4.11
N SER A 35 18.44 -19.18 4.01
CA SER A 35 18.02 -19.97 2.85
C SER A 35 18.17 -19.05 1.65
N THR A 36 19.27 -19.18 0.92
CA THR A 36 19.52 -18.39 -0.28
C THR A 36 18.54 -18.82 -1.37
N THR A 37 17.35 -18.23 -1.36
CA THR A 37 16.41 -18.33 -2.47
C THR A 37 16.92 -17.44 -3.60
N TYR A 38 17.09 -18.02 -4.77
CA TYR A 38 17.52 -17.31 -5.98
C TYR A 38 16.40 -17.29 -7.01
N ILE A 39 16.55 -16.44 -8.02
CA ILE A 39 15.61 -16.36 -9.13
C ILE A 39 15.77 -17.61 -9.98
N HIS A 40 14.71 -18.41 -10.10
CA HIS A 40 14.68 -19.58 -10.97
C HIS A 40 14.21 -19.21 -12.38
N SER A 41 13.10 -18.49 -12.48
CA SER A 41 12.54 -18.02 -13.76
C SER A 41 11.64 -16.79 -13.57
N ILE A 42 11.16 -16.23 -14.67
CA ILE A 42 10.16 -15.16 -14.70
C ILE A 42 8.92 -15.73 -15.40
N ASP A 43 7.75 -15.47 -14.84
CA ASP A 43 6.47 -15.91 -15.42
C ASP A 43 6.26 -15.24 -16.79
N GLU A 44 5.75 -15.99 -17.76
CA GLU A 44 5.60 -15.52 -19.16
C GLU A 44 4.51 -14.43 -19.26
N GLU A 45 3.49 -14.54 -18.41
CA GLU A 45 2.40 -13.59 -18.35
C GLU A 45 2.72 -12.41 -17.42
N PHE A 46 2.41 -11.21 -17.90
CA PHE A 46 2.45 -9.99 -17.09
C PHE A 46 1.17 -9.18 -17.28
N THR A 47 0.79 -8.42 -16.26
CA THR A 47 -0.40 -7.57 -16.30
C THR A 47 -0.01 -6.10 -16.40
N VAL A 48 -0.54 -5.38 -17.39
CA VAL A 48 -0.40 -3.92 -17.46
C VAL A 48 -1.57 -3.28 -16.71
N MET A 49 -1.28 -2.50 -15.67
CA MET A 49 -2.32 -1.85 -14.88
C MET A 49 -2.88 -0.61 -15.59
N LYS A 50 -4.18 -0.38 -15.40
CA LYS A 50 -4.88 0.78 -15.96
C LYS A 50 -4.66 2.01 -15.06
N SER A 51 -3.53 2.68 -15.22
CA SER A 51 -3.25 3.97 -14.56
C SER A 51 -2.43 4.88 -15.48
N LEU A 52 -2.26 6.14 -15.09
CA LEU A 52 -1.53 7.14 -15.90
C LEU A 52 -0.12 6.67 -16.29
N VAL A 53 0.59 6.03 -15.37
CA VAL A 53 1.97 5.55 -15.57
C VAL A 53 2.04 4.10 -16.06
N ARG A 54 0.88 3.43 -16.21
CA ARG A 54 0.73 2.07 -16.75
C ARG A 54 1.78 1.07 -16.22
N PRO A 55 1.91 0.90 -14.90
CA PRO A 55 2.91 0.01 -14.33
C PRO A 55 2.61 -1.45 -14.71
N LYS A 56 3.68 -2.26 -14.77
CA LYS A 56 3.59 -3.67 -15.16
C LYS A 56 3.74 -4.53 -13.91
N LYS A 57 2.77 -5.41 -13.66
CA LYS A 57 2.90 -6.47 -12.66
C LYS A 57 3.57 -7.67 -13.34
N ILE A 58 4.79 -7.98 -12.92
CA ILE A 58 5.54 -9.17 -13.32
C ILE A 58 5.58 -10.15 -12.15
N THR A 59 5.88 -11.43 -12.42
CA THR A 59 6.01 -12.43 -11.37
C THR A 59 7.34 -13.16 -11.52
N ILE A 60 8.13 -13.17 -10.46
CA ILE A 60 9.37 -13.95 -10.37
C ILE A 60 9.05 -15.30 -9.74
N VAL A 61 9.62 -16.38 -10.26
CA VAL A 61 9.56 -17.72 -9.64
C VAL A 61 10.89 -17.96 -8.94
N GLY A 62 10.84 -18.19 -7.62
CA GLY A 62 12.02 -18.50 -6.82
C GLY A 62 12.46 -19.96 -7.00
N SER A 63 13.70 -20.26 -6.63
CA SER A 63 14.24 -21.62 -6.55
C SER A 63 13.50 -22.52 -5.56
N ASP A 64 12.70 -21.93 -4.67
CA ASP A 64 11.78 -22.59 -3.75
C ASP A 64 10.40 -22.90 -4.38
N GLY A 65 10.22 -22.62 -5.67
CA GLY A 65 8.97 -22.80 -6.40
C GLY A 65 7.89 -21.77 -6.08
N LYS A 66 8.16 -20.78 -5.21
CA LYS A 66 7.18 -19.75 -4.86
C LYS A 66 7.16 -18.64 -5.90
N LYS A 67 5.98 -18.01 -6.04
CA LYS A 67 5.76 -16.86 -6.92
C LYS A 67 5.89 -15.56 -6.12
N TYR A 68 6.74 -14.66 -6.62
CA TYR A 68 7.06 -13.36 -6.06
C TYR A 68 6.61 -12.27 -7.05
N PRO A 69 5.36 -11.78 -6.93
CA PRO A 69 4.87 -10.73 -7.79
C PRO A 69 5.55 -9.39 -7.45
N LEU A 70 5.88 -8.63 -8.48
CA LEU A 70 6.51 -7.31 -8.40
C LEU A 70 5.79 -6.33 -9.33
N MET A 71 5.74 -5.07 -8.93
CA MET A 71 5.30 -3.96 -9.75
C MET A 71 6.51 -3.22 -10.31
N CYS A 72 6.64 -3.21 -11.63
CA CYS A 72 7.61 -2.41 -12.35
C CYS A 72 7.00 -1.06 -12.69
N LYS A 73 7.60 0.01 -12.16
CA LYS A 73 7.29 1.38 -12.55
C LYS A 73 8.41 1.92 -13.41
N ALA A 74 8.08 2.29 -14.64
CA ALA A 74 9.02 2.94 -15.55
C ALA A 74 8.96 4.46 -15.35
N LYS A 75 10.12 5.14 -15.44
CA LYS A 75 10.20 6.61 -15.39
C LYS A 75 9.62 7.24 -14.11
N ASP A 76 9.64 6.51 -13.00
CA ASP A 76 9.23 7.01 -11.68
C ASP A 76 10.45 7.09 -10.75
N GLU A 77 10.48 8.11 -9.88
CA GLU A 77 11.59 8.32 -8.95
C GLU A 77 11.25 7.63 -7.62
N LEU A 78 11.77 6.42 -7.42
CA LEU A 78 11.40 5.58 -6.27
C LEU A 78 12.33 5.70 -5.06
N ARG A 79 13.34 6.58 -5.09
CA ARG A 79 14.26 6.71 -3.95
C ARG A 79 13.54 7.28 -2.74
N LYS A 80 12.59 8.21 -2.94
CA LYS A 80 11.74 8.72 -1.84
C LYS A 80 10.90 7.61 -1.21
N ASP A 81 10.25 6.78 -2.02
CA ASP A 81 9.48 5.64 -1.54
C ASP A 81 10.35 4.63 -0.79
N ALA A 82 11.54 4.32 -1.32
CA ALA A 82 12.49 3.43 -0.66
C ALA A 82 12.91 3.95 0.72
N ARG A 83 13.24 5.25 0.82
CA ARG A 83 13.59 5.88 2.11
C ARG A 83 12.42 5.90 3.09
N LEU A 84 11.19 6.10 2.61
CA LEU A 84 10.01 6.03 3.45
C LEU A 84 9.79 4.61 4.01
N MET A 85 10.05 3.57 3.21
CA MET A 85 9.97 2.19 3.69
C MET A 85 11.07 1.87 4.70
N ASP A 86 12.30 2.35 4.49
CA ASP A 86 13.38 2.22 5.48
C ASP A 86 13.02 2.89 6.82
N PHE A 87 12.45 4.09 6.75
CA PHE A 87 11.93 4.78 7.93
C PHE A 87 10.83 3.99 8.63
N ASN A 88 9.85 3.45 7.89
CA ASN A 88 8.78 2.64 8.48
C ASN A 88 9.31 1.36 9.14
N ARG A 89 10.37 0.74 8.59
CA ARG A 89 11.03 -0.41 9.25
C ARG A 89 11.64 0.00 10.59
N MET A 90 12.29 1.16 10.65
CA MET A 90 12.79 1.71 11.92
C MET A 90 11.66 2.01 12.91
N VAL A 91 10.55 2.59 12.45
CA VAL A 91 9.35 2.83 13.29
C VAL A 91 8.80 1.51 13.84
N ASN A 92 8.70 0.47 13.01
CA ASN A 92 8.26 -0.85 13.47
C ASN A 92 9.18 -1.45 14.52
N ALA A 93 10.50 -1.29 14.38
CA ALA A 93 11.45 -1.72 15.41
C ALA A 93 11.19 -1.01 16.74
N LEU A 94 10.92 0.30 16.72
CA LEU A 94 10.60 1.07 17.93
C LEU A 94 9.25 0.68 18.54
N LEU A 95 8.22 0.47 17.70
CA LEU A 95 6.91 -0.04 18.15
C LEU A 95 7.05 -1.45 18.76
N HIS A 96 7.93 -2.27 18.18
CA HIS A 96 8.20 -3.59 18.70
C HIS A 96 9.05 -3.56 19.98
N GLN A 97 9.78 -2.50 20.30
CA GLN A 97 10.48 -2.37 21.59
C GLN A 97 9.56 -1.88 22.72
N ASN A 98 8.49 -1.15 22.41
CA ASN A 98 7.53 -0.68 23.39
C ASN A 98 6.47 -1.75 23.75
N ALA A 99 6.35 -2.09 25.03
CA ALA A 99 5.44 -3.14 25.50
C ALA A 99 3.95 -2.83 25.24
N ASP A 100 3.51 -1.58 25.41
CA ASP A 100 2.12 -1.19 25.18
C ASP A 100 1.76 -1.24 23.69
N ALA A 101 2.68 -0.80 22.82
CA ALA A 101 2.50 -0.87 21.37
C ALA A 101 2.46 -2.32 20.87
N ARG A 102 3.36 -3.18 21.35
CA ARG A 102 3.32 -4.64 21.09
C ARG A 102 2.03 -5.27 21.57
N ARG A 103 1.57 -4.95 22.78
CA ARG A 103 0.31 -5.49 23.33
C ARG A 103 -0.90 -5.14 22.45
N ARG A 104 -0.89 -3.96 21.81
CA ARG A 104 -1.90 -3.50 20.86
C ARG A 104 -1.65 -3.97 19.41
N GLN A 105 -0.58 -4.74 19.17
CA GLN A 105 -0.19 -5.24 17.83
C GLN A 105 0.01 -4.12 16.79
N LEU A 106 0.49 -2.96 17.23
CA LEU A 106 0.73 -1.82 16.34
C LEU A 106 1.93 -2.11 15.44
N HIS A 107 1.69 -2.08 14.12
CA HIS A 107 2.72 -2.18 13.12
C HIS A 107 2.28 -1.49 11.83
N VAL A 108 3.24 -0.97 11.08
CA VAL A 108 3.03 -0.44 9.74
C VAL A 108 3.43 -1.54 8.74
N ARG A 109 2.54 -1.94 7.85
CA ARG A 109 2.84 -2.92 6.80
C ARG A 109 3.87 -2.32 5.82
N THR A 110 5.08 -2.85 5.81
CA THR A 110 6.17 -2.42 4.91
C THR A 110 6.28 -3.32 3.68
N TYR A 111 6.84 -2.77 2.60
CA TYR A 111 7.13 -3.48 1.35
C TYR A 111 8.52 -3.10 0.81
N ASN A 112 9.10 -3.95 -0.03
CA ASN A 112 10.40 -3.68 -0.62
C ASN A 112 10.31 -2.78 -1.86
N VAL A 113 11.25 -1.85 -1.97
CA VAL A 113 11.38 -0.92 -3.11
C VAL A 113 12.83 -0.92 -3.56
N ILE A 114 13.07 -1.20 -4.84
CA ILE A 114 14.40 -1.25 -5.45
C ILE A 114 14.46 -0.15 -6.52
N PRO A 115 15.02 1.03 -6.21
CA PRO A 115 15.20 2.09 -7.20
C PRO A 115 16.29 1.70 -8.21
N LEU A 116 16.04 1.95 -9.49
CA LEU A 116 17.01 1.74 -10.57
C LEU A 116 17.58 3.08 -11.06
N GLN A 117 18.78 3.06 -11.63
CA GLN A 117 19.63 4.25 -11.82
C GLN A 117 19.03 5.30 -12.78
N ASP A 118 18.35 4.87 -13.86
CA ASP A 118 17.94 5.72 -15.00
C ASP A 118 16.48 6.21 -14.98
N ALA A 119 15.82 6.17 -13.82
CA ALA A 119 14.38 6.42 -13.59
C ALA A 119 13.48 5.19 -13.78
N GLY A 120 12.90 4.77 -12.66
CA GLY A 120 12.08 3.58 -12.51
C GLY A 120 12.57 2.69 -11.37
N GLY A 121 11.89 1.57 -11.20
CA GLY A 121 12.32 0.54 -10.28
C GLY A 121 11.24 -0.50 -10.02
N LEU A 122 11.55 -1.36 -9.06
CA LEU A 122 10.72 -2.48 -8.68
C LEU A 122 10.11 -2.21 -7.31
N ILE A 123 8.83 -2.53 -7.17
CA ILE A 123 8.10 -2.47 -5.92
C ILE A 123 7.54 -3.86 -5.66
N GLU A 124 7.67 -4.37 -4.45
CA GLU A 124 7.04 -5.62 -4.05
C GLU A 124 5.52 -5.53 -4.23
N TRP A 125 4.92 -6.53 -4.88
CA TRP A 125 3.47 -6.58 -4.97
C TRP A 125 2.90 -7.13 -3.68
N ILE A 126 2.00 -6.36 -3.09
CA ILE A 126 1.35 -6.73 -1.84
C ILE A 126 -0.02 -7.35 -2.16
N PRO A 127 -0.23 -8.65 -1.83
CA PRO A 127 -1.51 -9.31 -2.08
C PRO A 127 -2.59 -8.81 -1.12
N ASN A 128 -3.84 -9.11 -1.44
CA ASN A 128 -5.00 -8.83 -0.59
C ASN A 128 -5.11 -7.35 -0.24
N LEU A 129 -5.12 -6.52 -1.27
CA LEU A 129 -5.22 -5.08 -1.17
C LEU A 129 -6.31 -4.60 -2.15
N GLN A 130 -7.18 -3.70 -1.69
CA GLN A 130 -8.15 -2.99 -2.52
C GLN A 130 -7.99 -1.49 -2.35
N THR A 131 -8.28 -0.71 -3.39
CA THR A 131 -8.16 0.75 -3.28
C THR A 131 -9.38 1.27 -2.52
N TYR A 132 -9.16 2.25 -1.66
CA TYR A 132 -10.23 2.89 -0.89
C TYR A 132 -11.33 3.41 -1.80
N ARG A 133 -10.94 3.99 -2.94
CA ARG A 133 -11.87 4.45 -3.97
C ARG A 133 -12.75 3.32 -4.50
N SER A 134 -12.18 2.17 -4.88
CA SER A 134 -12.98 1.07 -5.44
C SER A 134 -13.99 0.54 -4.42
N VAL A 135 -13.59 0.48 -3.14
CA VAL A 135 -14.48 0.05 -2.05
C VAL A 135 -15.61 1.06 -1.84
N VAL A 136 -15.28 2.34 -1.67
CA VAL A 136 -16.28 3.38 -1.40
C VAL A 136 -17.23 3.58 -2.58
N GLU A 137 -16.73 3.56 -3.81
CA GLU A 137 -17.58 3.72 -5.00
C GLU A 137 -18.61 2.60 -5.11
N GLN A 138 -18.25 1.37 -4.76
CA GLN A 138 -19.19 0.25 -4.75
C GLN A 138 -20.29 0.48 -3.70
N LEU A 139 -19.91 0.76 -2.45
CA LEU A 139 -20.84 0.96 -1.34
C LEU A 139 -21.76 2.16 -1.55
N VAL A 140 -21.23 3.27 -2.08
CA VAL A 140 -22.01 4.47 -2.38
C VAL A 140 -23.01 4.21 -3.50
N LYS A 141 -22.66 3.42 -4.54
CA LYS A 141 -23.60 3.04 -5.60
C LYS A 141 -24.73 2.15 -5.10
N GLU A 142 -24.45 1.26 -4.17
CA GLU A 142 -25.46 0.36 -3.58
C GLU A 142 -26.48 1.14 -2.74
N LYS A 143 -26.06 2.21 -2.06
CA LYS A 143 -26.93 3.01 -1.19
C LYS A 143 -27.56 4.24 -1.83
N CYS A 144 -26.89 4.83 -2.81
CA CYS A 144 -27.28 6.12 -3.36
C CYS A 144 -27.58 5.99 -4.85
N ASN A 145 -28.84 6.25 -5.20
CA ASN A 145 -29.28 6.24 -6.60
C ASN A 145 -28.68 7.41 -7.41
N SER A 146 -28.18 8.45 -6.75
CA SER A 146 -27.61 9.64 -7.39
C SER A 146 -26.21 9.92 -6.84
N VAL A 147 -25.25 9.11 -7.27
CA VAL A 147 -23.83 9.37 -7.03
C VAL A 147 -23.37 10.45 -8.00
N MET A 148 -22.90 11.57 -7.47
CA MET A 148 -22.38 12.64 -8.30
C MET A 148 -21.06 12.23 -8.97
N THR A 149 -20.92 12.54 -10.24
CA THR A 149 -19.72 12.21 -11.02
C THR A 149 -18.57 13.18 -10.70
N ASP A 150 -17.32 12.75 -10.92
CA ASP A 150 -16.14 13.61 -10.76
C ASP A 150 -16.26 14.92 -11.55
N LYS A 151 -16.81 14.87 -12.77
CA LYS A 151 -17.01 16.05 -13.63
C LYS A 151 -17.99 17.04 -12.99
N GLU A 152 -19.10 16.54 -12.48
CA GLU A 152 -20.09 17.36 -11.78
C GLU A 152 -19.52 17.93 -10.49
N TRP A 153 -18.75 17.13 -9.73
CA TRP A 153 -18.07 17.59 -8.53
C TRP A 153 -17.22 18.83 -8.83
N PHE A 154 -16.30 18.70 -9.79
CA PHE A 154 -15.36 19.78 -10.14
C PHE A 154 -16.04 20.98 -10.79
N SER A 155 -17.07 20.77 -11.62
CA SER A 155 -17.80 21.88 -12.24
C SER A 155 -18.58 22.72 -11.23
N ARG A 156 -19.03 22.13 -10.12
CA ARG A 156 -19.81 22.83 -9.09
C ARG A 156 -18.95 23.37 -7.95
N TRP A 157 -17.67 23.01 -7.92
CA TRP A 157 -16.75 23.43 -6.88
C TRP A 157 -16.35 24.90 -7.04
N ILE A 158 -16.31 25.63 -5.92
CA ILE A 158 -15.96 27.06 -5.91
C ILE A 158 -14.46 27.19 -5.57
N HIS A 159 -13.61 27.18 -6.60
CA HIS A 159 -12.15 27.26 -6.41
C HIS A 159 -11.70 28.53 -5.66
N ASN A 160 -12.26 29.68 -6.03
CA ASN A 160 -11.87 30.99 -5.50
C ASN A 160 -12.78 31.51 -4.37
N GLY A 161 -13.64 30.64 -3.81
CA GLY A 161 -14.53 31.01 -2.71
C GLY A 161 -13.80 31.12 -1.38
N THR A 162 -14.38 31.86 -0.46
CA THR A 162 -14.01 31.89 0.96
C THR A 162 -14.21 30.51 1.60
N ASP A 163 -13.58 30.30 2.76
CA ASP A 163 -13.71 29.03 3.47
C ASP A 163 -15.14 28.82 3.98
N GLU A 164 -15.86 29.89 4.35
CA GLU A 164 -17.28 29.81 4.71
C GLU A 164 -18.16 29.36 3.53
N GLU A 165 -17.92 29.90 2.33
CA GLU A 165 -18.67 29.52 1.13
C GLU A 165 -18.42 28.07 0.72
N LYS A 166 -17.16 27.63 0.79
CA LYS A 166 -16.77 26.24 0.54
C LYS A 166 -17.40 25.29 1.55
N LEU A 167 -17.38 25.65 2.83
CA LEU A 167 -18.00 24.86 3.88
C LEU A 167 -19.52 24.78 3.73
N ALA A 168 -20.17 25.91 3.42
CA ALA A 168 -21.60 25.96 3.15
C ALA A 168 -21.97 25.06 1.97
N ARG A 169 -21.15 25.06 0.90
CA ARG A 169 -21.34 24.18 -0.26
C ARG A 169 -21.15 22.70 0.09
N LEU A 170 -20.11 22.35 0.86
CA LEU A 170 -19.90 20.99 1.37
C LEU A 170 -21.10 20.45 2.13
N ARG A 171 -21.66 21.26 3.03
CA ARG A 171 -22.81 20.86 3.85
C ARG A 171 -24.10 20.76 3.07
N THR A 172 -24.34 21.68 2.15
CA THR A 172 -25.63 21.77 1.43
C THR A 172 -25.70 20.83 0.23
N GLU A 173 -24.60 20.64 -0.50
CA GLU A 173 -24.61 19.96 -1.79
C GLU A 173 -23.91 18.60 -1.79
N TYR A 174 -22.80 18.47 -1.05
CA TYR A 174 -21.93 17.31 -1.16
C TYR A 174 -22.19 16.25 -0.08
N TYR A 175 -22.20 16.62 1.21
CA TYR A 175 -22.42 15.65 2.30
C TYR A 175 -23.75 14.88 2.20
N PRO A 176 -24.89 15.50 1.83
CA PRO A 176 -26.14 14.76 1.68
C PRO A 176 -26.10 13.68 0.59
N ARG A 177 -25.19 13.81 -0.39
CA ARG A 177 -25.03 12.87 -1.51
C ARG A 177 -23.94 11.83 -1.29
N HIS A 178 -23.15 11.97 -0.23
CA HIS A 178 -22.04 11.07 0.11
C HIS A 178 -22.19 10.63 1.57
N PRO A 179 -23.11 9.70 1.87
CA PRO A 179 -23.29 9.19 3.22
C PRO A 179 -22.03 8.45 3.69
N ILE A 180 -21.91 8.31 5.01
CA ILE A 180 -20.87 7.50 5.62
C ILE A 180 -21.19 6.02 5.33
N VAL A 181 -20.44 5.41 4.41
CA VAL A 181 -20.64 4.02 3.99
C VAL A 181 -19.59 3.04 4.52
N MET A 182 -18.42 3.55 4.90
CA MET A 182 -17.27 2.70 5.26
C MET A 182 -17.52 1.72 6.42
N PRO A 183 -18.35 2.03 7.44
CA PRO A 183 -18.66 1.07 8.50
C PRO A 183 -19.27 -0.26 8.02
N GLU A 184 -19.86 -0.31 6.82
CA GLU A 184 -20.51 -1.53 6.30
C GLU A 184 -19.57 -2.47 5.56
N TRP A 185 -18.35 -2.01 5.29
CA TRP A 185 -17.36 -2.83 4.61
C TRP A 185 -16.72 -3.89 5.51
N PHE A 186 -16.72 -3.64 6.83
CA PHE A 186 -16.12 -4.50 7.86
C PHE A 186 -17.16 -5.48 8.39
#